data_AF-A0A2J8ULW0-F1
#
_entry.id   AF-A0A2J8ULW0-F1
#
_cell.length_a   1.000
_cell.length_b   1.000
_cell.length_c   1.000
_cell.angle_alpha   90.00
_cell.angle_beta   90.00
_cell.angle_gamma   90.00
#
_symmetry.space_group_name_H-M   'P 1'
#
loop_
_entity.id
_entity.type
_entity.pdbx_description
1 polymer ?
#
loop_
_entity_poly.entity_id
_entity_poly.type
_entity_poly.pdbx_seq_one_letter_code
_entity_poly.pdbx_strand_id
1 'polypeptide(L)'
;MPYLGSEDVVKEVKKALCNPHIQADRLRYRNVIQRVIRYMTQGLDVSGVFMEMVKASATVDIVQKKLVYLYMCTYAPLKPDLALLAINTLCKDCSDPNPMVRGLALRSMCSLRMPGVQEYIQQPILNGLRDKASYVRRVAVLGCAKMHNLHGDSEVDGALVNELYSLLRDQDPIVVVNCLRSLEEILKQEGGVVINKPIAHHLLNRMSKLDQWGQAEVLNFLLRYQPRSEEELFDILNLLDSFLKSSSPGVVMGATKLFLIL
;
A
#
# COMPACT_ATOMS: atom_id res chain seq x y z
N MET A 1 -28.22 -22.62 12.45
CA MET A 1 -27.59 -23.11 13.70
C MET A 1 -26.11 -22.72 13.69
N PRO A 2 -25.59 -21.81 14.55
CA PRO A 2 -24.19 -21.38 14.45
C PRO A 2 -23.25 -21.76 15.61
N TYR A 3 -23.64 -21.56 16.87
CA TYR A 3 -22.70 -21.05 17.88
C TYR A 3 -21.73 -22.04 18.56
N LEU A 4 -22.21 -23.20 19.07
CA LEU A 4 -21.49 -24.01 20.07
C LEU A 4 -20.05 -24.40 19.70
N GLY A 5 -19.76 -24.66 18.42
CA GLY A 5 -18.40 -25.01 17.97
C GLY A 5 -17.39 -23.86 17.97
N SER A 6 -17.84 -22.59 17.93
CA SER A 6 -16.94 -21.45 17.76
C SER A 6 -16.15 -21.13 19.03
N GLU A 7 -16.79 -21.16 20.20
CA GLU A 7 -16.11 -20.85 21.46
C GLU A 7 -15.03 -21.85 21.81
N ASP A 8 -15.29 -23.14 21.61
CA ASP A 8 -14.36 -24.19 22.01
C ASP A 8 -13.13 -24.22 21.09
N VAL A 9 -13.31 -23.91 19.80
CA VAL A 9 -12.20 -23.65 18.87
C VAL A 9 -11.36 -22.45 19.32
N VAL A 10 -12.00 -21.34 19.74
CA VAL A 10 -11.28 -20.17 20.27
C VAL A 10 -10.51 -20.51 21.55
N LYS A 11 -11.11 -21.27 22.48
CA LYS A 11 -10.46 -21.74 23.71
C LYS A 11 -9.27 -22.65 23.41
N GLU A 12 -9.41 -23.59 22.47
CA GLU A 12 -8.34 -24.50 22.02
C GLU A 12 -7.16 -23.73 21.44
N VAL A 13 -7.43 -22.84 20.48
CA VAL A 13 -6.40 -22.03 19.80
C VAL A 13 -5.74 -21.06 20.77
N LYS A 14 -6.49 -20.44 21.69
CA LYS A 14 -5.92 -19.59 22.75
C LYS A 14 -4.96 -20.37 23.65
N LYS A 15 -5.35 -21.57 24.09
CA LYS A 15 -4.49 -22.46 24.88
C LYS A 15 -3.22 -22.86 24.11
N ALA A 16 -3.32 -23.10 22.80
CA ALA A 16 -2.17 -23.40 21.96
C ALA A 16 -1.23 -22.20 21.77
N LEU A 17 -1.78 -20.98 21.57
CA LEU A 17 -0.99 -19.75 21.45
C LEU A 17 -0.27 -19.37 22.75
N CYS A 18 -0.84 -19.69 23.91
CA CYS A 18 -0.24 -19.42 25.22
C CYS A 18 0.75 -20.51 25.69
N ASN A 19 0.90 -21.63 24.99
CA ASN A 19 1.72 -22.75 25.44
C ASN A 19 3.23 -22.48 25.20
N PRO A 20 4.08 -22.40 26.25
CA PRO A 20 5.51 -22.11 26.09
C PRO A 20 6.26 -23.15 25.24
N HIS A 21 5.88 -24.43 25.31
CA HIS A 21 6.51 -25.49 24.50
C HIS A 21 6.20 -25.36 23.01
N ILE A 22 5.09 -24.72 22.66
CA ILE A 22 4.75 -24.41 21.27
C ILE A 22 5.46 -23.12 20.84
N GLN A 23 5.50 -22.09 21.69
CA GLN A 23 6.21 -20.82 21.41
C GLN A 23 7.72 -21.00 21.19
N ALA A 24 8.35 -21.96 21.87
CA ALA A 24 9.78 -22.26 21.71
C ALA A 24 10.14 -22.77 20.30
N ASP A 25 9.23 -23.47 19.62
CA ASP A 25 9.41 -23.96 18.25
C ASP A 25 8.71 -23.02 17.26
N ARG A 26 9.52 -22.25 16.52
CA ARG A 26 9.04 -21.27 15.53
C ARG A 26 8.09 -21.88 14.48
N LEU A 27 8.30 -23.13 14.07
CA LEU A 27 7.46 -23.79 13.06
C LEU A 27 6.13 -24.22 13.67
N ARG A 28 6.14 -24.81 14.88
CA ARG A 28 4.90 -25.15 15.61
C ARG A 28 4.07 -23.91 15.91
N TYR A 29 4.70 -22.83 16.39
CA TYR A 29 4.00 -21.59 16.69
C TYR A 29 3.38 -20.95 15.44
N ARG A 30 4.13 -20.91 14.33
CA ARG A 30 3.61 -20.47 13.02
C ARG A 30 2.41 -21.32 12.56
N ASN A 31 2.45 -22.64 12.75
CA ASN A 31 1.33 -23.53 12.40
C ASN A 31 0.07 -23.22 13.23
N VAL A 32 0.20 -22.89 14.53
CA VAL A 32 -0.95 -22.45 15.35
C VAL A 32 -1.51 -21.12 14.84
N ILE A 33 -0.67 -20.16 14.50
CA ILE A 33 -1.11 -18.88 13.92
C ILE A 33 -1.79 -19.10 12.55
N GLN A 34 -1.29 -20.01 11.72
CA GLN A 34 -1.98 -20.40 10.47
C GLN A 34 -3.36 -21.03 10.73
N ARG A 35 -3.57 -21.75 11.84
CA ARG A 35 -4.90 -22.22 12.25
C ARG A 35 -5.83 -21.04 12.61
N VAL A 36 -5.35 -20.02 13.32
CA VAL A 36 -6.11 -18.78 13.59
C VAL A 36 -6.60 -18.17 12.27
N ILE A 37 -5.69 -17.97 11.30
CA ILE A 37 -6.02 -17.38 10.00
C ILE A 37 -7.00 -18.27 9.23
N ARG A 38 -6.85 -19.60 9.26
CA ARG A 38 -7.79 -20.52 8.61
C ARG A 38 -9.21 -20.39 9.16
N TYR A 39 -9.37 -20.34 10.50
CA TYR A 39 -10.69 -20.17 11.12
C TYR A 39 -11.29 -18.78 10.81
N MET A 40 -10.47 -17.72 10.81
CA MET A 40 -10.87 -16.38 10.36
C MET A 40 -11.36 -16.39 8.89
N THR A 41 -10.65 -17.07 7.98
CA THR A 41 -11.08 -17.22 6.57
C THR A 41 -12.35 -18.06 6.42
N GLN A 42 -12.64 -18.97 7.35
CA GLN A 42 -13.89 -19.73 7.42
C GLN A 42 -15.06 -18.91 8.02
N GLY A 43 -14.84 -17.67 8.43
CA GLY A 43 -15.86 -16.79 9.01
C GLY A 43 -16.14 -17.05 10.49
N LEU A 44 -15.31 -17.82 11.20
CA LEU A 44 -15.42 -17.99 12.65
C LEU A 44 -14.86 -16.75 13.36
N ASP A 45 -15.55 -16.27 14.40
CA ASP A 45 -15.00 -15.18 15.21
C ASP A 45 -13.85 -15.67 16.09
N VAL A 46 -12.63 -15.37 15.67
CA VAL A 46 -11.41 -15.59 16.46
C VAL A 46 -10.95 -14.34 17.21
N SER A 47 -11.76 -13.27 17.31
CA SER A 47 -11.41 -12.04 18.04
C SER A 47 -10.97 -12.27 19.49
N GLY A 48 -11.36 -13.40 20.11
CA GLY A 48 -10.98 -13.80 21.47
C GLY A 48 -9.49 -14.06 21.70
N VAL A 49 -8.68 -14.21 20.63
CA VAL A 49 -7.21 -14.38 20.71
C VAL A 49 -6.40 -13.12 20.37
N PHE A 50 -7.03 -11.93 20.37
CA PHE A 50 -6.37 -10.71 19.92
C PHE A 50 -5.10 -10.38 20.72
N MET A 51 -5.12 -10.53 22.05
CA MET A 51 -3.93 -10.26 22.89
C MET A 51 -2.77 -11.21 22.61
N GLU A 52 -3.08 -12.48 22.34
CA GLU A 52 -2.11 -13.49 21.97
C GLU A 52 -1.50 -13.19 20.60
N MET A 53 -2.31 -12.69 19.65
CA MET A 53 -1.85 -12.24 18.34
C MET A 53 -1.00 -10.97 18.43
N VAL A 54 -1.33 -10.00 19.29
CA VAL A 54 -0.47 -8.83 19.55
C VAL A 54 0.89 -9.29 20.09
N LYS A 55 0.93 -10.19 21.08
CA LYS A 55 2.18 -10.79 21.57
C LYS A 55 2.97 -11.50 20.45
N ALA A 56 2.28 -12.21 19.57
CA ALA A 56 2.88 -12.90 18.43
C ALA A 56 3.48 -11.95 17.37
N SER A 57 3.19 -10.64 17.39
CA SER A 57 3.82 -9.67 16.47
C SER A 57 5.29 -9.39 16.78
N ALA A 58 5.69 -9.55 18.06
CA ALA A 58 7.03 -9.32 18.59
C ALA A 58 7.98 -10.49 18.29
N THR A 59 8.21 -10.75 16.99
CA THR A 59 9.09 -11.79 16.46
C THR A 59 10.04 -11.21 15.42
N VAL A 60 11.06 -11.97 15.02
CA VAL A 60 11.88 -11.69 13.82
C VAL A 60 11.41 -12.44 12.57
N ASP A 61 10.46 -13.38 12.72
CA ASP A 61 9.92 -14.14 11.58
C ASP A 61 8.93 -13.31 10.76
N ILE A 62 9.35 -12.88 9.57
CA ILE A 62 8.52 -12.13 8.63
C ILE A 62 7.25 -12.91 8.20
N VAL A 63 7.27 -14.25 8.17
CA VAL A 63 6.08 -15.04 7.80
C VAL A 63 5.04 -14.96 8.90
N GLN A 64 5.46 -15.13 10.16
CA GLN A 64 4.61 -14.91 11.33
C GLN A 64 4.08 -13.47 11.38
N LYS A 65 4.92 -12.45 11.18
CA LYS A 65 4.47 -11.04 11.10
C LYS A 65 3.39 -10.84 10.04
N LYS A 66 3.55 -11.39 8.81
CA LYS A 66 2.53 -11.29 7.74
C LYS A 66 1.17 -11.83 8.19
N LEU A 67 1.15 -12.99 8.85
CA LEU A 67 -0.08 -13.62 9.34
C LEU A 67 -0.72 -12.80 10.47
N VAL A 68 0.08 -12.38 11.45
CA VAL A 68 -0.39 -11.58 12.59
C VAL A 68 -0.92 -10.21 12.13
N TYR A 69 -0.25 -9.58 11.17
CA TYR A 69 -0.64 -8.25 10.67
C TYR A 69 -1.91 -8.32 9.83
N LEU A 70 -2.12 -9.40 9.07
CA LEU A 70 -3.40 -9.67 8.42
C LEU A 70 -4.54 -9.75 9.45
N TYR A 71 -4.38 -10.59 10.49
CA TYR A 71 -5.36 -10.71 11.59
C TYR A 71 -5.66 -9.37 12.27
N MET A 72 -4.63 -8.59 12.61
CA MET A 72 -4.83 -7.31 13.30
C MET A 72 -5.55 -6.29 12.41
N CYS A 73 -5.26 -6.24 11.10
CA CYS A 73 -6.01 -5.36 10.19
C CYS A 73 -7.50 -5.75 10.10
N THR A 74 -7.83 -7.05 10.17
CA THR A 74 -9.20 -7.55 10.17
C THR A 74 -9.96 -7.22 11.46
N TYR A 75 -9.34 -7.40 12.63
CA TYR A 75 -10.02 -7.28 13.92
C TYR A 75 -9.85 -5.93 14.63
N ALA A 76 -8.95 -5.04 14.18
CA ALA A 76 -8.75 -3.72 14.80
C ALA A 76 -10.02 -2.86 14.93
N PRO A 77 -10.95 -2.81 13.95
CA PRO A 77 -12.22 -2.09 14.11
C PRO A 77 -13.07 -2.58 15.28
N LEU A 78 -12.97 -3.86 15.62
CA LEU A 78 -13.76 -4.50 16.68
C LEU A 78 -13.09 -4.37 18.06
N LYS A 79 -11.77 -4.15 18.11
CA LYS A 79 -10.97 -4.08 19.35
C LYS A 79 -9.87 -3.00 19.27
N PRO A 80 -10.23 -1.71 19.13
CA PRO A 80 -9.26 -0.63 18.92
C PRO A 80 -8.28 -0.48 20.09
N ASP A 81 -8.73 -0.63 21.33
CA ASP A 81 -7.87 -0.54 22.53
C ASP A 81 -6.75 -1.60 22.53
N LEU A 82 -7.04 -2.79 22.00
CA LEU A 82 -6.05 -3.87 21.89
C LEU A 82 -5.15 -3.66 20.67
N ALA A 83 -5.67 -3.06 19.60
CA ALA A 83 -4.89 -2.69 18.42
C ALA A 83 -3.85 -1.60 18.75
N LEU A 84 -4.16 -0.67 19.65
CA LEU A 84 -3.24 0.36 20.16
C LEU A 84 -1.94 -0.26 20.72
N LEU A 85 -2.05 -1.40 21.41
CA LEU A 85 -0.90 -2.11 21.98
C LEU A 85 0.09 -2.64 20.92
N ALA A 86 -0.36 -2.82 19.67
CA ALA A 86 0.49 -3.23 18.56
C ALA A 86 1.22 -2.07 17.87
N ILE A 87 0.76 -0.81 18.05
CA ILE A 87 1.32 0.37 17.36
C ILE A 87 2.82 0.51 17.60
N ASN A 88 3.28 0.42 18.85
CA ASN A 88 4.71 0.52 19.17
C ASN A 88 5.57 -0.55 18.48
N THR A 89 5.02 -1.75 18.27
CA THR A 89 5.72 -2.84 17.56
C THR A 89 5.72 -2.58 16.05
N LEU A 90 4.61 -2.09 15.48
CA LEU A 90 4.54 -1.67 14.08
C LEU A 90 5.48 -0.49 13.78
N CYS A 91 5.57 0.50 14.67
CA CYS A 91 6.49 1.64 14.54
C CYS A 91 7.95 1.19 14.61
N LYS A 92 8.29 0.26 15.51
CA LYS A 92 9.63 -0.33 15.57
C LYS A 92 9.98 -1.09 14.29
N ASP A 93 9.06 -1.89 13.78
CA ASP A 93 9.22 -2.63 12.52
C ASP A 93 9.34 -1.71 11.30
N CYS A 94 8.70 -0.54 11.29
CA CYS A 94 8.88 0.48 10.25
C CYS A 94 10.32 1.03 10.18
N SER A 95 11.15 0.77 11.20
CA SER A 95 12.58 1.11 11.26
C SER A 95 13.50 -0.13 11.29
N ASP A 96 12.99 -1.33 11.03
CA ASP A 96 13.77 -2.57 10.98
C ASP A 96 14.86 -2.52 9.87
N PRO A 97 16.05 -3.10 10.05
CA PRO A 97 17.08 -3.11 8.99
C PRO A 97 16.61 -3.78 7.69
N ASN A 98 15.69 -4.74 7.74
CA ASN A 98 15.16 -5.44 6.57
C ASN A 98 14.03 -4.61 5.89
N PRO A 99 14.20 -4.15 4.64
CA PRO A 99 13.18 -3.37 3.94
C PRO A 99 11.86 -4.13 3.75
N MET A 100 11.89 -5.47 3.71
CA MET A 100 10.68 -6.29 3.61
C MET A 100 9.86 -6.27 4.91
N VAL A 101 10.50 -6.06 6.07
CA VAL A 101 9.81 -5.86 7.35
C VAL A 101 9.27 -4.43 7.43
N ARG A 102 10.08 -3.42 7.10
CA ARG A 102 9.64 -2.01 7.07
C ARG A 102 8.43 -1.79 6.19
N GLY A 103 8.49 -2.20 4.92
CA GLY A 103 7.39 -2.04 3.98
C GLY A 103 6.17 -2.89 4.33
N LEU A 104 6.36 -4.05 4.97
CA LEU A 104 5.24 -4.85 5.50
C LEU A 104 4.53 -4.11 6.63
N ALA A 105 5.27 -3.63 7.64
CA ALA A 105 4.71 -2.93 8.79
C ALA A 105 4.04 -1.62 8.39
N LEU A 106 4.69 -0.81 7.54
CA LEU A 106 4.12 0.44 7.03
C LEU A 106 2.81 0.20 6.28
N ARG A 107 2.77 -0.80 5.39
CA ARG A 107 1.55 -1.19 4.65
C ARG A 107 0.42 -1.63 5.58
N SER A 108 0.77 -2.37 6.63
CA SER A 108 -0.18 -2.85 7.64
C SER A 108 -0.69 -1.72 8.51
N MET A 109 0.17 -0.81 8.96
CA MET A 109 -0.20 0.37 9.75
C MET A 109 -1.14 1.30 8.96
N CYS A 110 -0.84 1.57 7.67
CA CYS A 110 -1.72 2.33 6.78
C CYS A 110 -3.06 1.63 6.46
N SER A 111 -3.19 0.34 6.80
CA SER A 111 -4.42 -0.45 6.60
C SER A 111 -5.11 -0.80 7.93
N LEU A 112 -4.52 -0.41 9.06
CA LEU A 112 -5.07 -0.62 10.39
C LEU A 112 -6.18 0.41 10.60
N ARG A 113 -7.40 -0.07 10.82
CA ARG A 113 -8.58 0.78 10.98
C ARG A 113 -8.95 0.85 12.46
N MET A 114 -8.53 1.94 13.12
CA MET A 114 -8.88 2.26 14.50
C MET A 114 -8.91 3.80 14.68
N PRO A 115 -9.69 4.35 15.63
CA PRO A 115 -9.66 5.78 15.96
C PRO A 115 -8.25 6.24 16.35
N GLY A 116 -7.88 7.47 15.99
CA GLY A 116 -6.57 8.06 16.33
C GLY A 116 -5.35 7.46 15.61
N VAL A 117 -5.50 6.42 14.76
CA VAL A 117 -4.36 5.79 14.06
C VAL A 117 -3.51 6.77 13.25
N GLN A 118 -4.12 7.86 12.80
CA GLN A 118 -3.56 8.89 11.94
C GLN A 118 -2.32 9.58 12.53
N GLU A 119 -2.32 9.84 13.84
CA GLU A 119 -1.22 10.46 14.57
C GLU A 119 0.05 9.59 14.57
N TYR A 120 -0.12 8.27 14.48
CA TYR A 120 0.99 7.31 14.51
C TYR A 120 1.53 6.96 13.12
N ILE A 121 0.74 7.11 12.04
CA ILE A 121 1.16 6.75 10.66
C ILE A 121 1.92 7.86 9.93
N GLN A 122 1.72 9.14 10.27
CA GLN A 122 2.30 10.26 9.53
C GLN A 122 3.83 10.18 9.47
N GLN A 123 4.51 10.06 10.61
CA GLN A 123 5.98 10.02 10.63
C GLN A 123 6.57 8.74 9.96
N PRO A 124 6.03 7.52 10.18
CA PRO A 124 6.41 6.34 9.40
C PRO A 124 6.24 6.49 7.88
N ILE A 125 5.18 7.17 7.41
CA ILE A 125 4.97 7.46 5.98
C ILE A 125 6.07 8.40 5.48
N LEU A 126 6.29 9.54 6.14
CA LEU A 126 7.33 10.51 5.75
C LEU A 126 8.73 9.90 5.70
N ASN A 127 9.08 9.06 6.69
CA ASN A 127 10.33 8.29 6.69
C ASN A 127 10.37 7.29 5.52
N GLY A 128 9.25 6.62 5.23
CA GLY A 128 9.11 5.64 4.17
C GLY A 128 9.21 6.23 2.76
N LEU A 129 8.77 7.48 2.54
CA LEU A 129 8.93 8.20 1.27
C LEU A 129 10.40 8.41 0.91
N ARG A 130 11.26 8.57 1.94
CA ARG A 130 12.70 8.81 1.82
C ARG A 130 13.57 7.56 2.03
N ASP A 131 12.95 6.37 2.11
CA ASP A 131 13.67 5.11 2.32
C ASP A 131 14.58 4.76 1.13
N LYS A 132 15.75 4.16 1.40
CA LYS A 132 16.71 3.71 0.38
C LYS A 132 16.12 2.61 -0.52
N ALA A 133 15.28 1.73 0.02
CA ALA A 133 14.68 0.61 -0.70
C ALA A 133 13.38 1.03 -1.40
N SER A 134 13.30 0.82 -2.72
CA SER A 134 12.12 1.23 -3.49
C SER A 134 10.84 0.52 -3.05
N TYR A 135 10.91 -0.73 -2.55
CA TYR A 135 9.75 -1.42 -1.97
C TYR A 135 9.07 -0.63 -0.84
N VAL A 136 9.85 0.03 0.02
CA VAL A 136 9.29 0.84 1.11
C VAL A 136 8.69 2.13 0.57
N ARG A 137 9.36 2.82 -0.37
CA ARG A 137 8.82 4.01 -1.05
C ARG A 137 7.51 3.73 -1.79
N ARG A 138 7.43 2.62 -2.53
CA ARG A 138 6.20 2.15 -3.22
C ARG A 138 5.02 1.99 -2.26
N VAL A 139 5.28 1.53 -1.03
CA VAL A 139 4.28 1.39 0.03
C VAL A 139 3.93 2.73 0.66
N ALA A 140 4.94 3.55 0.98
CA ALA A 140 4.76 4.85 1.64
C ALA A 140 3.91 5.80 0.79
N VAL A 141 4.17 5.87 -0.51
CA VAL A 141 3.41 6.68 -1.47
C VAL A 141 1.92 6.31 -1.45
N LEU A 142 1.57 5.02 -1.54
CA LEU A 142 0.17 4.57 -1.41
C LEU A 142 -0.37 4.74 0.03
N GLY A 143 0.52 4.81 1.02
CA GLY A 143 0.21 5.16 2.40
C GLY A 143 -0.32 6.59 2.52
N CYS A 144 0.23 7.55 1.77
CA CYS A 144 -0.24 8.93 1.74
C CYS A 144 -1.73 9.03 1.35
N ALA A 145 -2.14 8.38 0.25
CA ALA A 145 -3.53 8.37 -0.18
C ALA A 145 -4.45 7.66 0.83
N LYS A 146 -4.00 6.54 1.42
CA LYS A 146 -4.74 5.85 2.48
C LYS A 146 -4.88 6.68 3.76
N MET A 147 -3.89 7.51 4.08
CA MET A 147 -3.89 8.43 5.21
C MET A 147 -4.83 9.61 4.96
N HIS A 148 -4.81 10.20 3.77
CA HIS A 148 -5.75 11.26 3.39
C HIS A 148 -7.20 10.75 3.49
N ASN A 149 -7.50 9.59 2.90
CA ASN A 149 -8.83 8.96 2.98
C ASN A 149 -9.24 8.51 4.40
N LEU A 150 -8.35 8.57 5.41
CA LEU A 150 -8.70 8.40 6.82
C LEU A 150 -9.04 9.73 7.50
N HIS A 151 -8.40 10.83 7.10
CA HIS A 151 -8.64 12.17 7.63
C HIS A 151 -9.88 12.87 7.04
N GLY A 152 -10.42 12.36 5.92
CA GLY A 152 -11.58 12.96 5.23
C GLY A 152 -11.22 14.31 4.62
N ASP A 153 -12.14 15.27 4.69
CA ASP A 153 -12.01 16.64 4.15
C ASP A 153 -11.03 17.55 4.95
N SER A 154 -9.99 16.96 5.55
CA SER A 154 -8.91 17.73 6.18
C SER A 154 -8.04 18.39 5.11
N GLU A 155 -7.55 19.61 5.39
CA GLU A 155 -6.68 20.35 4.47
C GLU A 155 -5.48 19.51 4.02
N VAL A 156 -5.21 19.54 2.71
CA VAL A 156 -4.11 18.78 2.11
C VAL A 156 -2.78 19.42 2.51
N ASP A 157 -1.91 18.65 3.16
CA ASP A 157 -0.55 19.09 3.49
C ASP A 157 0.26 19.33 2.20
N GLY A 158 0.46 20.60 1.86
CA GLY A 158 1.24 21.03 0.70
C GLY A 158 2.70 20.55 0.74
N ALA A 159 3.29 20.31 1.92
CA ALA A 159 4.63 19.73 2.01
C ALA A 159 4.64 18.26 1.56
N LEU A 160 3.61 17.49 1.94
CA LEU A 160 3.42 16.10 1.49
C LEU A 160 3.20 16.02 -0.03
N VAL A 161 2.38 16.92 -0.59
CA VAL A 161 2.14 17.01 -2.04
C VAL A 161 3.42 17.34 -2.80
N ASN A 162 4.23 18.28 -2.31
CA ASN A 162 5.53 18.62 -2.90
C ASN A 162 6.52 17.44 -2.86
N GLU A 163 6.58 16.69 -1.75
CA GLU A 163 7.40 15.47 -1.64
C GLU A 163 6.95 14.43 -2.69
N LEU A 164 5.63 14.22 -2.85
CA LEU A 164 5.08 13.32 -3.88
C LEU A 164 5.45 13.77 -5.29
N TYR A 165 5.26 15.05 -5.66
CA TYR A 165 5.70 15.55 -6.97
C TYR A 165 7.21 15.35 -7.22
N SER A 166 8.05 15.39 -6.18
CA SER A 166 9.48 15.06 -6.31
C SER A 166 9.72 13.58 -6.67
N LEU A 167 8.92 12.67 -6.12
CA LEU A 167 9.00 11.22 -6.36
C LEU A 167 8.51 10.78 -7.75
N LEU A 168 7.90 11.66 -8.55
CA LEU A 168 7.70 11.39 -9.99
C LEU A 168 9.02 11.17 -10.74
N ARG A 169 10.15 11.63 -10.18
CA ARG A 169 11.51 11.42 -10.70
C ARG A 169 12.24 10.21 -10.10
N ASP A 170 11.58 9.39 -9.28
CA ASP A 170 12.20 8.19 -8.66
C ASP A 170 12.79 7.24 -9.72
N GLN A 171 13.88 6.56 -9.39
CA GLN A 171 14.49 5.56 -10.27
C GLN A 171 13.59 4.34 -10.52
N ASP A 172 12.72 4.01 -9.56
CA ASP A 172 11.82 2.88 -9.60
C ASP A 172 10.49 3.23 -10.31
N PRO A 173 10.17 2.62 -11.48
CA PRO A 173 9.00 3.03 -12.25
C PRO A 173 7.66 2.81 -11.52
N ILE A 174 7.59 1.85 -10.59
CA ILE A 174 6.36 1.56 -9.83
C ILE A 174 6.13 2.62 -8.74
N VAL A 175 7.19 3.24 -8.19
CA VAL A 175 7.05 4.42 -7.31
C VAL A 175 6.38 5.57 -8.06
N VAL A 176 6.78 5.82 -9.32
CA VAL A 176 6.22 6.90 -10.16
C VAL A 176 4.72 6.68 -10.41
N VAL A 177 4.32 5.47 -10.84
CA VAL A 177 2.91 5.16 -11.09
C VAL A 177 2.09 5.26 -9.81
N ASN A 178 2.58 4.70 -8.70
CA ASN A 178 1.92 4.85 -7.40
C ASN A 178 1.83 6.32 -6.96
N CYS A 179 2.78 7.15 -7.35
CA CYS A 179 2.76 8.57 -7.01
C CYS A 179 1.69 9.33 -7.80
N LEU A 180 1.58 9.08 -9.11
CA LEU A 180 0.47 9.62 -9.92
C LEU A 180 -0.89 9.19 -9.35
N ARG A 181 -1.07 7.91 -9.01
CA ARG A 181 -2.28 7.41 -8.31
C ARG A 181 -2.57 8.16 -7.00
N SER A 182 -1.55 8.40 -6.20
CA SER A 182 -1.71 9.02 -4.88
C SER A 182 -1.99 10.51 -4.98
N LEU A 183 -1.34 11.20 -5.91
CA LEU A 183 -1.63 12.61 -6.23
C LEU A 183 -3.04 12.77 -6.80
N GLU A 184 -3.51 11.86 -7.67
CA GLU A 184 -4.87 11.91 -8.23
C GLU A 184 -5.95 11.77 -7.15
N GLU A 185 -5.77 10.86 -6.18
CA GLU A 185 -6.74 10.68 -5.09
C GLU A 185 -6.65 11.80 -4.04
N ILE A 186 -5.46 12.30 -3.71
CA ILE A 186 -5.28 13.40 -2.73
C ILE A 186 -5.76 14.74 -3.30
N LEU A 187 -5.47 15.04 -4.56
CA LEU A 187 -5.85 16.31 -5.21
C LEU A 187 -7.22 16.22 -5.90
N LYS A 188 -8.02 15.20 -5.60
CA LYS A 188 -9.30 14.91 -6.26
C LYS A 188 -10.30 16.06 -6.20
N GLN A 189 -10.31 16.81 -5.09
CA GLN A 189 -11.16 18.00 -4.90
C GLN A 189 -10.68 19.20 -5.74
N GLU A 190 -9.37 19.26 -6.05
CA GLU A 190 -8.75 20.30 -6.88
C GLU A 190 -8.75 19.94 -8.38
N GLY A 191 -9.30 18.77 -8.76
CA GLY A 191 -9.36 18.28 -10.13
C GLY A 191 -8.35 17.19 -10.48
N GLY A 192 -7.54 16.72 -9.53
CA GLY A 192 -6.57 15.63 -9.68
C GLY A 192 -5.14 16.09 -9.96
N VAL A 193 -4.28 15.18 -10.41
CA VAL A 193 -2.85 15.47 -10.64
C VAL A 193 -2.63 16.39 -11.84
N VAL A 194 -1.78 17.41 -11.68
CA VAL A 194 -1.43 18.35 -12.75
C VAL A 194 -0.22 17.85 -13.53
N ILE A 195 -0.42 17.57 -14.83
CA ILE A 195 0.63 17.10 -15.72
C ILE A 195 1.15 18.27 -16.58
N ASN A 196 2.35 18.77 -16.26
CA ASN A 196 3.03 19.81 -17.03
C ASN A 196 4.02 19.21 -18.05
N LYS A 197 4.56 20.03 -18.96
CA LYS A 197 5.52 19.61 -20.01
C LYS A 197 6.70 18.78 -19.47
N PRO A 198 7.45 19.22 -18.43
CA PRO A 198 8.49 18.39 -17.81
C PRO A 198 8.01 17.03 -17.30
N ILE A 199 6.83 16.93 -16.69
CA ILE A 199 6.28 15.67 -16.19
C ILE A 199 5.87 14.77 -17.37
N ALA A 200 5.12 15.30 -18.35
CA ALA A 200 4.69 14.55 -19.54
C ALA A 200 5.88 13.95 -20.29
N HIS A 201 6.91 14.77 -20.59
CA HIS A 201 8.12 14.33 -21.27
C HIS A 201 8.90 13.29 -20.46
N HIS A 202 8.99 13.44 -19.14
CA HIS A 202 9.66 12.47 -18.28
C HIS A 202 8.92 11.13 -18.21
N LEU A 203 7.59 11.15 -18.20
CA LEU A 203 6.75 9.95 -18.23
C LEU A 203 6.89 9.22 -19.58
N LEU A 204 6.71 9.93 -20.70
CA LEU A 204 6.88 9.40 -22.06
C LEU A 204 8.24 8.72 -22.26
N ASN A 205 9.33 9.41 -21.90
CA ASN A 205 10.70 8.89 -22.01
C ASN A 205 10.99 7.67 -21.12
N ARG A 206 10.11 7.34 -20.17
CA ARG A 206 10.24 6.14 -19.32
C ARG A 206 9.12 5.11 -19.50
N MET A 207 8.23 5.30 -20.47
CA MET A 207 7.15 4.35 -20.79
C MET A 207 7.65 2.92 -21.06
N SER A 208 8.79 2.77 -21.73
CA SER A 208 9.42 1.47 -22.02
C SER A 208 9.94 0.73 -20.77
N LYS A 209 10.09 1.42 -19.63
CA LYS A 209 10.50 0.84 -18.33
C LYS A 209 9.32 0.45 -17.44
N LEU A 210 8.10 0.83 -17.82
CA LEU A 210 6.88 0.48 -17.12
C LEU A 210 6.38 -0.91 -17.55
N ASP A 211 5.69 -1.59 -16.66
CA ASP A 211 4.90 -2.77 -17.00
C ASP A 211 3.61 -2.37 -17.74
N GLN A 212 2.93 -3.33 -18.34
CA GLN A 212 1.70 -3.08 -19.11
C GLN A 212 0.60 -2.36 -18.32
N TRP A 213 0.56 -2.53 -16.99
CA TRP A 213 -0.39 -1.86 -16.10
C TRP A 213 0.00 -0.39 -15.88
N GLY A 214 1.27 -0.13 -15.54
CA GLY A 214 1.80 1.23 -15.43
C GLY A 214 1.74 2.01 -16.75
N GLN A 215 2.01 1.37 -17.88
CA GLN A 215 1.87 1.98 -19.21
C GLN A 215 0.44 2.43 -19.48
N ALA A 216 -0.55 1.53 -19.34
CA ALA A 216 -1.95 1.83 -19.60
C ALA A 216 -2.47 3.01 -18.75
N GLU A 217 -2.00 3.11 -17.51
CA GLU A 217 -2.39 4.17 -16.58
C GLU A 217 -1.68 5.50 -16.83
N VAL A 218 -0.37 5.48 -17.10
CA VAL A 218 0.37 6.70 -17.47
C VAL A 218 -0.17 7.31 -18.77
N LEU A 219 -0.60 6.48 -19.74
CA LEU A 219 -1.29 6.96 -20.95
C LEU A 219 -2.61 7.69 -20.61
N ASN A 220 -3.39 7.22 -19.64
CA ASN A 220 -4.58 7.94 -19.18
C ASN A 220 -4.23 9.26 -18.47
N PHE A 221 -3.15 9.32 -17.70
CA PHE A 221 -2.69 10.58 -17.09
C PHE A 221 -2.18 11.60 -18.12
N LEU A 222 -1.53 11.13 -19.19
CA LEU A 222 -1.05 11.99 -20.28
C LEU A 222 -2.19 12.70 -21.05
N LEU A 223 -3.44 12.21 -20.98
CA LEU A 223 -4.61 12.90 -21.54
C LEU A 223 -4.87 14.29 -20.91
N ARG A 224 -4.30 14.55 -19.72
CA ARG A 224 -4.36 15.85 -19.05
C ARG A 224 -3.34 16.87 -19.59
N TYR A 225 -2.43 16.46 -20.48
CA TYR A 225 -1.40 17.32 -21.07
C TYR A 225 -1.77 17.74 -22.49
N GLN A 226 -1.68 19.04 -22.78
CA GLN A 226 -1.82 19.59 -24.13
C GLN A 226 -0.45 20.06 -24.66
N PRO A 227 0.03 19.51 -25.80
CA PRO A 227 1.23 19.98 -26.48
C PRO A 227 1.13 21.46 -26.86
N ARG A 228 2.27 22.16 -26.93
CA ARG A 228 2.30 23.60 -27.24
C ARG A 228 2.64 23.93 -28.70
N SER A 229 3.18 22.98 -29.44
CA SER A 229 3.50 23.11 -30.87
C SER A 229 3.14 21.84 -31.62
N GLU A 230 2.89 21.96 -32.92
CA GLU A 230 2.63 20.80 -33.80
C GLU A 230 3.84 19.86 -33.84
N GLU A 231 5.07 20.38 -33.81
CA GLU A 231 6.30 19.59 -33.69
C GLU A 231 6.29 18.69 -32.44
N GLU A 232 5.94 19.25 -31.28
CA GLU A 232 5.83 18.49 -30.03
C GLU A 232 4.71 17.45 -30.08
N LEU A 233 3.59 17.76 -30.74
CA LEU A 233 2.51 16.81 -30.98
C LEU A 233 3.01 15.63 -31.82
N PHE A 234 3.64 15.89 -32.98
CA PHE A 234 4.17 14.84 -33.85
C PHE A 234 5.22 13.96 -33.15
N ASP A 235 6.13 14.55 -32.36
CA ASP A 235 7.10 13.79 -31.55
C ASP A 235 6.40 12.84 -30.56
N ILE A 236 5.35 13.30 -29.89
CA ILE A 236 4.57 12.47 -28.96
C ILE A 236 3.84 11.35 -29.70
N LEU A 237 3.17 11.64 -30.82
CA LEU A 237 2.47 10.64 -31.62
C LEU A 237 3.44 9.56 -32.17
N ASN A 238 4.60 9.96 -32.67
CA ASN A 238 5.67 9.05 -33.13
C ASN A 238 6.18 8.11 -32.02
N LEU A 239 6.22 8.57 -30.76
CA LEU A 239 6.53 7.70 -29.62
C LEU A 239 5.38 6.71 -29.31
N LEU A 240 4.14 7.18 -29.42
CA LEU A 240 2.93 6.39 -29.12
C LEU A 240 2.65 5.27 -30.13
N ASP A 241 3.13 5.37 -31.37
CA ASP A 241 3.01 4.38 -32.45
C ASP A 241 3.42 2.95 -32.03
N SER A 242 4.44 2.85 -31.19
CA SER A 242 4.93 1.56 -30.66
C SER A 242 3.93 0.90 -29.68
N PHE A 243 3.12 1.70 -28.98
CA PHE A 243 2.15 1.24 -27.99
C PHE A 243 0.81 0.82 -28.62
N LEU A 244 0.46 1.35 -29.80
CA LEU A 244 -0.68 0.85 -30.60
C LEU A 244 -0.51 -0.61 -31.03
N LYS A 245 0.74 -1.09 -31.14
CA LYS A 245 1.10 -2.48 -31.50
C LYS A 245 1.26 -3.39 -30.27
N SER A 246 0.95 -2.90 -29.07
CA SER A 246 1.06 -3.67 -27.82
C SER A 246 0.06 -4.82 -27.76
N SER A 247 0.44 -5.92 -27.12
CA SER A 247 -0.46 -7.05 -26.86
C SER A 247 -1.46 -6.77 -25.72
N SER A 248 -1.26 -5.70 -24.94
CA SER A 248 -2.15 -5.32 -23.83
C SER A 248 -3.27 -4.40 -24.30
N PRO A 249 -4.56 -4.81 -24.22
CA PRO A 249 -5.68 -3.97 -24.64
C PRO A 249 -5.76 -2.63 -23.90
N GLY A 250 -5.34 -2.60 -22.62
CA GLY A 250 -5.31 -1.35 -21.84
C GLY A 250 -4.29 -0.34 -22.36
N VAL A 251 -3.14 -0.82 -22.85
CA VAL A 251 -2.09 0.02 -23.45
C VAL A 251 -2.54 0.53 -24.81
N VAL A 252 -3.09 -0.34 -25.66
CA VAL A 252 -3.63 0.05 -26.98
C VAL A 252 -4.76 1.07 -26.81
N MET A 253 -5.72 0.83 -25.91
CA MET A 253 -6.82 1.77 -25.64
C MET A 253 -6.32 3.12 -25.11
N GLY A 254 -5.31 3.14 -24.22
CA GLY A 254 -4.71 4.37 -23.71
C GLY A 254 -4.01 5.17 -24.81
N ALA A 255 -3.21 4.50 -25.65
CA ALA A 255 -2.54 5.12 -26.78
C ALA A 255 -3.54 5.63 -27.83
N THR A 256 -4.53 4.84 -28.22
CA THR A 256 -5.57 5.25 -29.17
C THR A 256 -6.35 6.47 -28.69
N LYS A 257 -6.66 6.58 -27.38
CA LYS A 257 -7.29 7.78 -26.83
C LYS A 257 -6.42 9.02 -27.00
N LEU A 258 -5.12 8.92 -26.72
CA LEU A 258 -4.19 10.04 -26.93
C LEU A 258 -4.14 10.45 -28.41
N PHE A 259 -4.03 9.49 -29.33
CA PHE A 259 -4.07 9.72 -30.79
C PHE A 259 -5.35 10.39 -31.31
N LEU A 260 -6.45 10.36 -30.56
CA LEU A 260 -7.75 10.94 -30.93
C LEU A 260 -8.06 12.27 -30.22
N ILE A 261 -7.29 12.63 -29.20
CA ILE A 261 -7.56 13.78 -28.31
C ILE A 261 -6.45 14.84 -28.42
N LEU A 262 -5.22 14.43 -28.72
CA LEU A 262 -4.07 15.30 -28.98
C LEU A 262 -4.05 15.77 -30.44
#